data_AF-A0A7G9QSD5-F1
#
_entry.id   AF-A0A7G9QSD5-F1
#
_cell.length_a   1.000
_cell.length_b   1.000
_cell.length_c   1.000
_cell.angle_alpha   90.00
_cell.angle_beta   90.00
_cell.angle_gamma   90.00
#
_symmetry.space_group_name_H-M   'P 1'
#
loop_
_entity.id
_entity.type
_entity.pdbx_description
1 polymer ?
#
loop_
_entity_poly.entity_id
_entity_poly.type
_entity_poly.pdbx_seq_one_letter_code
_entity_poly.pdbx_strand_id
1 'polypeptide(L)'
;MKVEVKLFGAFRDHQPDARVALELAEGATVADLRRALETHAAAHWPAFNPKLLAYSAFASDRAVLREADPIPADGQMAVLPPVSGG
;
A
#
# COMPACT_ATOMS: atom_id res chain seq x y z
N MET A 1 -3.00 7.08 13.39
CA MET A 1 -2.79 5.62 13.48
C MET A 1 -1.58 5.17 12.68
N LYS A 2 -0.87 4.16 13.22
CA LYS A 2 0.21 3.45 12.53
C LYS A 2 -0.38 2.37 11.62
N VAL A 3 0.04 2.33 10.36
CA VAL A 3 -0.38 1.34 9.36
C VAL A 3 0.84 0.56 8.88
N GLU A 4 0.78 -0.76 8.93
CA GLU A 4 1.78 -1.65 8.34
C GLU A 4 1.24 -2.17 7.00
N VAL A 5 1.93 -1.84 5.91
CA VAL A 5 1.61 -2.29 4.56
C VAL A 5 2.54 -3.43 4.18
N LYS A 6 2.00 -4.63 4.00
CA LYS A 6 2.69 -5.76 3.39
C LYS A 6 2.79 -5.58 1.88
N LEU A 7 3.99 -5.76 1.35
CA LEU A 7 4.30 -5.56 -0.06
C LEU A 7 4.33 -6.91 -0.80
N PHE A 8 3.69 -6.95 -1.96
CA PHE A 8 3.65 -8.13 -2.83
C PHE A 8 4.22 -7.83 -4.22
N GLY A 9 4.61 -8.89 -4.94
CA GLY A 9 5.12 -8.82 -6.31
C GLY A 9 6.23 -7.79 -6.48
N ALA A 10 6.13 -6.96 -7.52
CA ALA A 10 7.12 -5.95 -7.88
C ALA A 10 7.45 -4.93 -6.76
N PHE A 11 6.58 -4.76 -5.75
CA PHE A 11 6.90 -3.88 -4.62
C PHE A 11 7.96 -4.48 -3.69
N ARG A 12 8.11 -5.81 -3.64
CA ARG A 12 9.10 -6.49 -2.77
C ARG A 12 10.53 -6.19 -3.20
N ASP A 13 10.74 -5.91 -4.47
CA ASP A 13 12.07 -5.62 -5.02
C ASP A 13 12.59 -4.25 -4.55
N HIS A 14 11.69 -3.36 -4.10
CA HIS A 14 12.05 -2.03 -3.62
C HIS A 14 12.33 -1.97 -2.11
N GLN A 15 11.88 -2.95 -1.33
CA GLN A 15 11.91 -2.90 0.13
C GLN A 15 12.35 -4.25 0.72
N PRO A 16 13.54 -4.33 1.36
CA PRO A 16 14.10 -5.59 1.86
C PRO A 16 13.14 -6.41 2.74
N ASP A 17 12.43 -5.75 3.66
CA ASP A 17 11.53 -6.41 4.60
C ASP A 17 10.15 -6.73 4.02
N ALA A 18 9.90 -6.37 2.75
CA ALA A 18 8.60 -6.46 2.09
C ALA A 18 7.46 -5.83 2.92
N ARG A 19 7.77 -4.81 3.72
CA ARG A 19 6.83 -4.08 4.58
C ARG A 19 7.21 -2.62 4.69
N VAL A 20 6.20 -1.75 4.78
CA VAL A 20 6.36 -0.32 5.07
C VAL A 20 5.45 0.06 6.21
N ALA A 21 5.98 0.79 7.19
CA ALA A 21 5.18 1.43 8.23
C ALA A 21 4.91 2.89 7.85
N LEU A 22 3.64 3.28 7.86
CA LEU A 22 3.18 4.64 7.56
C LEU A 22 2.36 5.18 8.73
N GLU A 23 2.48 6.48 8.98
CA GLU A 23 1.62 7.20 9.92
C GLU A 23 0.52 7.91 9.15
N LEU A 24 -0.74 7.63 9.48
CA LEU A 24 -1.92 8.26 8.90
C LEU A 24 -2.79 8.91 9.99
N ALA A 25 -3.66 9.85 9.58
CA ALA A 25 -4.69 10.39 10.46
C ALA A 25 -5.65 9.28 10.95
N GLU A 26 -6.26 9.48 12.12
CA GLU A 26 -7.37 8.62 12.55
C GLU A 26 -8.54 8.72 11.57
N GLY A 27 -9.14 7.58 11.24
CA GLY A 27 -10.23 7.52 10.25
C GLY A 27 -9.78 7.70 8.79
N ALA A 28 -8.48 7.58 8.50
CA ALA A 28 -7.96 7.62 7.14
C ALA A 28 -8.59 6.54 6.24
N THR A 29 -8.61 6.83 4.95
CA THR A 29 -9.15 5.94 3.91
C THR A 29 -8.03 5.24 3.14
N VAL A 30 -8.41 4.25 2.31
CA VAL A 30 -7.48 3.63 1.35
C VAL A 30 -6.86 4.66 0.39
N ALA A 31 -7.60 5.68 -0.02
CA ALA A 31 -7.06 6.75 -0.86
C ALA A 31 -5.94 7.53 -0.16
N ASP A 32 -6.08 7.78 1.13
CA ASP A 32 -5.04 8.44 1.94
C ASP A 32 -3.81 7.55 2.08
N LEU A 33 -4.02 6.26 2.34
CA LEU A 33 -2.95 5.26 2.37
C LEU A 33 -2.19 5.20 1.04
N ARG A 34 -2.90 5.19 -0.09
CA ARG A 34 -2.28 5.20 -1.43
C ARG A 34 -1.37 6.39 -1.62
N ARG A 35 -1.84 7.60 -1.30
CA ARG A 35 -1.04 8.83 -1.40
C ARG A 35 0.16 8.83 -0.47
N ALA A 36 0.01 8.31 0.74
CA ALA A 36 1.11 8.18 1.70
C ALA A 36 2.17 7.19 1.20
N LEU A 37 1.74 6.03 0.67
CA LEU A 37 2.65 5.05 0.09
C LEU A 37 3.36 5.58 -1.15
N GLU A 38 2.66 6.33 -2.02
CA GLU A 38 3.27 6.97 -3.19
C GLU A 38 4.36 7.96 -2.77
N THR A 39 4.08 8.79 -1.77
CA THR A 39 5.04 9.76 -1.22
C THR A 39 6.25 9.05 -0.61
N HIS A 40 6.03 7.98 0.16
CA HIS A 40 7.10 7.16 0.71
C HIS A 40 7.95 6.54 -0.39
N ALA A 41 7.31 5.91 -1.38
CA ALA A 41 7.96 5.25 -2.49
C ALA A 41 8.83 6.21 -3.31
N ALA A 42 8.30 7.39 -3.66
CA ALA A 42 9.05 8.41 -4.39
C ALA A 42 10.30 8.90 -3.63
N ALA A 43 10.25 8.93 -2.30
CA ALA A 43 11.37 9.36 -1.48
C ALA A 43 12.42 8.26 -1.23
N HIS A 44 12.02 6.99 -1.17
CA HIS A 44 12.89 5.90 -0.70
C HIS A 44 13.25 4.86 -1.77
N TRP A 45 12.50 4.80 -2.88
CA TRP A 45 12.65 3.77 -3.90
C TRP A 45 13.04 4.41 -5.24
N PRO A 46 14.34 4.55 -5.56
CA PRO A 46 14.82 5.28 -6.75
C PRO A 46 14.26 4.77 -8.09
N ALA A 47 13.90 3.49 -8.17
CA ALA A 47 13.37 2.85 -9.37
C ALA A 47 11.84 2.69 -9.36
N PHE A 48 11.14 3.33 -8.43
CA PHE A 48 9.70 3.20 -8.31
C PHE A 48 8.95 3.84 -9.49
N ASN A 49 8.00 3.10 -10.05
CA ASN A 49 7.09 3.59 -11.09
C ASN A 49 5.72 3.90 -10.48
N PRO A 50 5.28 5.17 -10.43
CA PRO A 50 3.97 5.55 -9.88
C PRO A 50 2.79 4.84 -10.54
N LYS A 51 2.92 4.47 -11.83
CA LYS A 51 1.87 3.72 -12.54
C LYS A 51 1.62 2.34 -11.93
N LEU A 52 2.64 1.69 -11.35
CA LEU A 52 2.48 0.40 -10.69
C LEU A 52 1.48 0.53 -9.54
N LEU A 53 1.66 1.55 -8.69
CA LEU A 53 0.75 1.81 -7.59
C LEU A 53 -0.64 2.21 -8.09
N ALA A 54 -0.75 3.03 -9.14
CA ALA A 54 -2.05 3.45 -9.68
C ALA A 54 -2.98 2.29 -10.07
N TYR A 55 -2.44 1.16 -10.52
CA TYR A 55 -3.21 -0.05 -10.86
C TYR A 55 -3.23 -1.11 -9.76
N SER A 56 -2.59 -0.85 -8.62
CA SER A 56 -2.55 -1.78 -7.49
C SER A 56 -3.80 -1.65 -6.62
N ALA A 57 -4.26 -2.79 -6.10
CA ALA A 57 -5.34 -2.85 -5.13
C ALA A 57 -4.77 -2.86 -3.70
N PHE A 58 -5.55 -2.37 -2.74
CA PHE A 58 -5.26 -2.53 -1.31
C PHE A 58 -6.20 -3.56 -0.69
N ALA A 59 -5.69 -4.32 0.27
CA ALA A 59 -6.47 -5.32 0.97
C ALA A 59 -6.19 -5.29 2.47
N SER A 60 -7.20 -5.62 3.26
CA SER A 60 -7.04 -6.05 4.65
C SER A 60 -6.81 -7.57 4.71
N ASP A 61 -6.81 -8.13 5.91
CA ASP A 61 -6.83 -9.58 6.15
C ASP A 61 -8.06 -10.28 5.55
N ARG A 62 -9.18 -9.57 5.39
CA ARG A 62 -10.49 -10.13 5.04
C ARG A 62 -10.94 -9.85 3.62
N ALA A 63 -10.54 -8.72 3.03
CA ALA A 63 -11.07 -8.28 1.75
C ALA A 63 -10.15 -7.29 1.02
N VAL A 64 -10.32 -7.22 -0.30
CA VAL A 64 -9.86 -6.08 -1.11
C VAL A 64 -10.76 -4.89 -0.82
N LEU A 65 -10.15 -3.73 -0.56
CA LEU A 65 -10.82 -2.50 -0.19
C LEU A 65 -10.80 -1.48 -1.34
N ARG A 66 -11.80 -0.60 -1.35
CA ARG A 66 -11.96 0.51 -2.30
C ARG A 66 -11.38 1.78 -1.71
N GLU A 67 -11.13 2.77 -2.58
CA GLU A 67 -10.52 4.06 -2.21
C GLU A 67 -11.20 4.77 -1.02
N ALA A 68 -12.53 4.73 -0.94
CA ALA A 68 -13.29 5.39 0.12
C ALA A 68 -13.46 4.54 1.39
N ASP A 69 -13.04 3.27 1.37
CA ASP A 69 -13.16 2.40 2.54
C ASP A 69 -12.16 2.86 3.62
N PRO A 70 -12.57 2.83 4.90
CA PRO A 70 -11.68 3.20 6.00
C PRO A 70 -10.58 2.16 6.19
N ILE A 71 -9.40 2.60 6.65
CA ILE A 71 -8.35 1.68 7.08
C ILE A 71 -8.82 0.92 8.34
N PRO A 72 -8.65 -0.41 8.41
CA PRO A 72 -8.96 -1.20 9.60
C PRO A 72 -8.20 -0.71 10.83
N ALA A 73 -8.84 -0.77 12.00
CA ALA A 73 -8.29 -0.24 13.25
C ALA A 73 -6.97 -0.91 13.70
N ASP A 74 -6.69 -2.14 13.26
CA ASP A 74 -5.43 -2.84 13.52
C ASP A 74 -4.26 -2.37 12.62
N GLY A 75 -4.55 -1.51 11.64
CA GLY A 75 -3.58 -0.94 10.71
C GLY A 75 -2.91 -1.96 9.80
N GLN A 76 -3.46 -3.18 9.65
CA GLN A 76 -2.85 -4.23 8.85
C GLN A 76 -3.36 -4.18 7.41
N MET A 77 -2.47 -3.79 6.49
CA MET A 77 -2.80 -3.62 5.08
C MET A 77 -1.85 -4.40 4.17
N ALA A 78 -2.28 -4.66 2.95
CA ALA A 78 -1.46 -5.19 1.88
C ALA A 78 -1.67 -4.37 0.60
N VAL A 79 -0.60 -4.20 -0.18
CA VAL A 79 -0.67 -3.69 -1.55
C VAL A 79 -0.46 -4.83 -2.54
N LEU A 80 -1.42 -5.01 -3.43
CA LEU A 80 -1.49 -6.07 -4.41
C LEU A 80 -1.24 -5.46 -5.80
N PRO A 81 -0.05 -5.67 -6.41
CA PRO A 81 0.18 -5.22 -7.77
C PRO A 81 -0.74 -5.97 -8.75
N PRO A 82 -1.01 -5.41 -9.94
CA PRO A 82 -1.70 -6.12 -11.00
C PRO A 82 -1.06 -7.49 -11.21
N VAL A 83 -1.86 -8.54 -11.10
CA VAL A 83 -1.39 -9.90 -11.41
C VAL A 83 -1.39 -10.06 -12.92
N SER A 84 -0.25 -10.45 -13.49
CA SER A 84 -0.17 -11.02 -14.83
C SER A 84 -0.75 -12.44 -14.77
N GLY A 85 -2.06 -12.57 -14.55
CA GLY A 85 -2.73 -13.85 -14.79
C GLY A 85 -2.52 -14.21 -16.26
N GLY A 86 -1.86 -15.36 -16.51
CA GLY A 86 -1.41 -15.79 -17.84
C GLY A 86 -2.51 -15.94 -18.88
#